data_AF-A0ABD2NTS7-F1
#
_entry.id   AF-A0ABD2NTS7-F1
#
_cell.length_a   1.000
_cell.length_b   1.000
_cell.length_c   1.000
_cell.angle_alpha   90.00
_cell.angle_beta   90.00
_cell.angle_gamma   90.00
#
_symmetry.space_group_name_H-M   'P 1'
#
loop_
_entity.id
_entity.type
_entity.pdbx_description
1 polymer ?
#
loop_
_entity_poly.entity_id
_entity_poly.type
_entity_poly.pdbx_seq_one_letter_code
_entity_poly.pdbx_strand_id
1 'polypeptide(L)'
;MPNQPEQVSVETKKLKAKLEVLEARKKMLFQRFQKSFDYIKDLNKAKVAEYFTVGFHSLENSKIQLISVVEHINLLSLKINDEFIPSYQVLEAADDLHCHIIEASKKPT
;
A
#
# COMPACT_ATOMS: atom_id res chain seq x y z
N MET A 1 23.68 15.43 -29.66
CA MET A 1 24.21 16.25 -28.54
C MET A 1 24.17 15.38 -27.30
N PRO A 2 25.29 15.08 -26.63
CA PRO A 2 25.28 14.27 -25.43
C PRO A 2 24.75 15.11 -24.25
N ASN A 3 23.73 14.61 -23.54
CA ASN A 3 23.17 15.26 -22.35
C ASN A 3 24.25 15.37 -21.27
N GLN A 4 24.40 16.57 -20.70
CA GLN A 4 25.41 16.88 -19.68
C GLN A 4 25.14 16.11 -18.37
N PRO A 5 26.19 15.63 -17.66
CA PRO A 5 26.08 14.81 -16.45
C PRO A 5 25.31 15.49 -15.28
N GLU A 6 25.23 16.83 -15.25
CA GLU A 6 24.42 17.57 -14.27
C GLU A 6 22.91 17.36 -14.46
N GLN A 7 22.41 17.21 -15.69
CA GLN A 7 20.98 17.00 -15.94
C GLN A 7 20.52 15.62 -15.45
N VAL A 8 21.37 14.59 -15.63
CA VAL A 8 21.12 13.23 -15.16
C VAL A 8 21.03 13.18 -13.63
N SER A 9 21.91 13.90 -12.93
CA SER A 9 21.93 13.99 -11.47
C SER A 9 20.64 14.59 -10.88
N VAL A 10 20.10 15.64 -11.52
CA VAL A 10 18.87 16.31 -11.04
C VAL A 10 17.62 15.44 -11.28
N GLU A 11 17.55 14.76 -12.42
CA GLU A 11 16.43 13.88 -12.74
C GLU A 11 16.38 12.66 -11.80
N THR A 12 17.52 11.99 -11.57
CA THR A 12 17.60 10.88 -10.62
C THR A 12 17.21 11.30 -9.20
N LYS A 13 17.60 12.51 -8.74
CA LYS A 13 17.18 13.05 -7.44
C LYS A 13 15.67 13.24 -7.35
N LYS A 14 15.04 13.76 -8.41
CA LYS A 14 13.57 13.91 -8.48
C LYS A 14 12.86 12.56 -8.45
N LEU A 15 13.39 11.55 -9.14
CA LEU A 15 12.83 10.20 -9.15
C LEU A 15 12.92 9.56 -7.76
N LYS A 16 14.04 9.70 -7.05
CA LYS A 16 14.22 9.22 -5.67
C LYS A 16 13.24 9.89 -4.69
N ALA A 17 13.06 11.21 -4.76
CA ALA A 17 12.09 11.91 -3.92
C ALA A 17 10.64 11.43 -4.16
N LYS A 18 10.27 11.16 -5.43
CA LYS A 18 8.97 10.56 -5.76
C LYS A 18 8.83 9.15 -5.20
N LEU A 19 9.90 8.35 -5.28
CA LEU A 19 9.92 7.00 -4.73
C LEU A 19 9.68 7.01 -3.21
N GLU A 20 10.32 7.92 -2.47
CA GLU A 20 10.11 8.08 -1.02
C GLU A 20 8.65 8.41 -0.67
N VAL A 21 8.01 9.30 -1.43
CA VAL A 21 6.58 9.64 -1.24
C VAL A 21 5.68 8.42 -1.50
N LEU A 22 5.97 7.64 -2.54
CA LEU A 22 5.21 6.43 -2.85
C LEU A 22 5.42 5.35 -1.80
N GLU A 23 6.63 5.17 -1.29
CA GLU A 23 6.95 4.25 -0.19
C GLU A 23 6.19 4.62 1.09
N ALA A 24 6.13 5.91 1.43
CA ALA A 24 5.31 6.39 2.55
C ALA A 24 3.81 6.10 2.32
N ARG A 25 3.31 6.32 1.09
CA ARG A 25 1.92 6.02 0.73
C ARG A 25 1.62 4.51 0.79
N LYS A 26 2.54 3.66 0.32
CA LYS A 26 2.46 2.18 0.41
C LYS A 26 2.29 1.76 1.87
N LYS A 27 3.13 2.27 2.77
CA LYS A 27 3.06 2.00 4.21
C LYS A 27 1.73 2.44 4.81
N MET A 28 1.28 3.67 4.51
CA MET A 28 0.02 4.20 5.01
C MET A 28 -1.18 3.35 4.56
N LEU A 29 -1.22 2.94 3.29
CA LEU A 29 -2.28 2.09 2.76
C LEU A 29 -2.29 0.72 3.43
N PHE A 30 -1.13 0.07 3.55
CA PHE A 30 -1.01 -1.23 4.22
C PHE A 30 -1.44 -1.17 5.70
N GLN A 31 -1.11 -0.08 6.40
CA GLN A 31 -1.57 0.14 7.78
C GLN A 31 -3.09 0.20 7.91
N ARG A 32 -3.85 0.57 6.87
CA ARG A 32 -5.32 0.53 6.90
C ARG A 32 -5.83 -0.91 6.97
N PHE A 33 -5.21 -1.83 6.21
CA PHE A 33 -5.52 -3.26 6.29
C PHE A 33 -5.21 -3.80 7.68
N GLN A 34 -4.03 -3.51 8.21
CA GLN A 34 -3.63 -3.94 9.55
C GLN A 34 -4.60 -3.45 10.62
N LYS A 35 -4.97 -2.17 10.61
CA LYS A 35 -5.94 -1.61 11.57
C LYS A 35 -7.31 -2.26 11.47
N SER A 36 -7.83 -2.43 10.25
CA SER A 36 -9.12 -3.12 10.04
C SER A 36 -9.07 -4.56 10.54
N PHE A 37 -7.96 -5.26 10.30
CA PHE A 37 -7.74 -6.60 10.82
C PHE A 37 -7.64 -6.64 12.36
N ASP A 38 -6.97 -5.67 12.98
CA ASP A 38 -6.89 -5.59 14.44
C ASP A 38 -8.26 -5.36 15.08
N TYR A 39 -9.14 -4.58 14.44
CA TYR A 39 -10.51 -4.38 14.94
C TYR A 39 -11.34 -5.67 14.99
N ILE A 40 -11.04 -6.66 14.15
CA ILE A 40 -11.73 -7.97 14.16
C ILE A 40 -11.64 -8.63 15.55
N LYS A 41 -10.56 -8.39 16.29
CA LYS A 41 -10.30 -9.02 17.60
C LYS A 41 -11.25 -8.53 18.70
N ASP A 42 -11.88 -7.37 18.51
CA ASP A 42 -12.63 -6.63 19.54
C ASP A 42 -14.01 -6.14 19.03
N LEU A 43 -14.61 -6.83 18.06
CA LEU A 43 -15.90 -6.41 17.44
C LEU A 43 -17.09 -6.37 18.41
N ASN A 44 -16.97 -6.99 19.59
CA ASN A 44 -17.97 -6.90 20.65
C ASN A 44 -18.08 -5.49 21.26
N LYS A 45 -17.08 -4.64 21.07
CA LYS A 45 -17.11 -3.23 21.51
C LYS A 45 -17.78 -2.40 20.43
N ALA A 46 -18.93 -1.80 20.73
CA ALA A 46 -19.73 -1.02 19.76
C ALA A 46 -18.90 0.01 18.96
N LYS A 47 -18.01 0.75 19.65
CA LYS A 47 -17.13 1.74 19.01
C LYS A 47 -16.11 1.11 18.03
N VAL A 48 -15.63 -0.10 18.33
CA VAL A 48 -14.71 -0.83 17.45
C VAL A 48 -15.46 -1.37 16.23
N ALA A 49 -16.68 -1.88 16.42
CA ALA A 49 -17.54 -2.31 15.33
C ALA A 49 -17.88 -1.16 14.35
N GLU A 50 -18.11 0.05 14.86
CA GLU A 50 -18.30 1.25 14.04
C GLU A 50 -17.05 1.55 13.19
N TYR A 51 -15.86 1.59 13.82
CA TYR A 51 -14.61 1.82 13.09
C TYR A 51 -14.28 0.73 12.08
N PHE A 52 -14.57 -0.53 12.41
CA PHE A 52 -14.44 -1.65 11.48
C PHE A 52 -15.35 -1.46 10.27
N THR A 53 -16.62 -1.10 10.50
CA THR A 53 -17.60 -0.88 9.42
C THR A 53 -17.14 0.23 8.47
N VAL A 54 -16.69 1.38 9.01
CA VAL A 54 -16.16 2.47 8.18
C VAL A 54 -14.92 2.03 7.40
N GLY A 55 -13.99 1.34 8.06
CA GLY A 55 -12.78 0.81 7.44
C GLY A 55 -13.09 -0.16 6.30
N PHE A 56 -14.03 -1.08 6.52
CA PHE A 56 -14.47 -2.12 5.59
C PHE A 56 -14.99 -1.53 4.27
N HIS A 57 -15.84 -0.49 4.32
CA HIS A 57 -16.36 0.16 3.11
C HIS A 57 -15.26 0.80 2.24
N SER A 58 -14.14 1.19 2.86
CA SER A 58 -12.99 1.80 2.17
C SER A 58 -11.89 0.81 1.78
N LEU A 59 -12.07 -0.48 2.10
CA LEU A 59 -11.02 -1.48 2.03
C LEU A 59 -10.66 -1.84 0.59
N GLU A 60 -11.66 -2.07 -0.26
CA GLU A 60 -11.45 -2.38 -1.69
C GLU A 60 -10.74 -1.23 -2.41
N ASN A 61 -11.18 0.02 -2.16
CA ASN A 61 -10.50 1.19 -2.71
C ASN A 61 -9.05 1.31 -2.22
N SER A 62 -8.79 0.97 -0.94
CA SER A 62 -7.43 0.95 -0.41
C SER A 62 -6.56 -0.14 -1.07
N LYS A 63 -7.16 -1.27 -1.47
CA LYS A 63 -6.49 -2.36 -2.20
C LYS A 63 -6.07 -1.91 -3.59
N ILE A 64 -7.02 -1.36 -4.35
CA ILE A 64 -6.77 -0.81 -5.70
C ILE A 64 -5.64 0.24 -5.65
N GLN A 65 -5.67 1.13 -4.67
CA GLN A 65 -4.62 2.14 -4.51
C GLN A 65 -3.26 1.53 -4.14
N LEU A 66 -3.24 0.48 -3.31
CA LEU A 66 -2.00 -0.19 -2.91
C LEU A 66 -1.34 -0.86 -4.11
N ILE A 67 -2.13 -1.55 -4.96
CA ILE A 67 -1.65 -2.18 -6.20
C ILE A 67 -0.98 -1.12 -7.08
N SER A 68 -1.69 -0.03 -7.40
CA SER A 68 -1.15 1.04 -8.24
C SER A 68 0.12 1.67 -7.67
N VAL A 69 0.19 1.87 -6.36
CA VAL A 69 1.39 2.42 -5.71
C VAL A 69 2.57 1.46 -5.81
N VAL A 70 2.37 0.16 -5.60
CA VAL A 70 3.42 -0.86 -5.71
C VAL A 70 3.93 -0.97 -7.15
N GLU A 71 3.03 -0.95 -8.14
CA GLU A 71 3.41 -0.92 -9.55
C GLU A 71 4.28 0.30 -9.89
N HIS A 72 3.86 1.49 -9.44
CA HIS A 72 4.63 2.72 -9.66
C HIS A 72 6.00 2.70 -8.97
N ILE A 73 6.08 2.14 -7.76
CA ILE A 73 7.35 1.93 -7.05
C ILE A 73 8.25 1.03 -7.88
N ASN A 74 7.76 -0.13 -8.32
CA ASN A 74 8.55 -1.08 -9.09
C ASN A 74 9.08 -0.47 -10.40
N LEU A 75 8.21 0.26 -11.14
CA LEU A 75 8.60 0.95 -12.37
C LEU A 75 9.63 2.07 -12.14
N LEU A 76 9.47 2.86 -11.08
CA LEU A 76 10.43 3.93 -10.76
C LEU A 76 11.77 3.38 -10.28
N SER A 77 11.74 2.32 -9.47
CA SER A 77 12.95 1.66 -8.99
C SER A 77 13.75 1.07 -10.14
N LEU A 78 13.09 0.43 -11.12
CA LEU A 78 13.74 -0.03 -12.36
C LEU A 78 14.38 1.13 -13.14
N LYS A 79 13.70 2.27 -13.28
CA LYS A 79 14.27 3.46 -13.95
C LYS A 79 15.48 4.05 -13.23
N ILE A 80 15.60 3.84 -11.91
CA ILE A 80 16.72 4.34 -11.10
C ILE A 80 17.86 3.32 -11.08
N ASN A 81 17.52 2.03 -11.10
CA ASN A 81 18.44 0.90 -11.03
C ASN A 81 17.88 -0.27 -11.87
N ASP A 82 18.52 -0.56 -13.00
CA ASP A 82 18.10 -1.61 -13.92
C ASP A 82 18.24 -3.03 -13.32
N GLU A 83 19.06 -3.20 -12.27
CA GLU A 83 19.20 -4.46 -11.53
C GLU A 83 18.15 -4.64 -10.42
N PHE A 84 17.25 -3.67 -10.23
CA PHE A 84 16.20 -3.78 -9.24
C PHE A 84 15.24 -4.92 -9.56
N ILE A 85 14.93 -5.76 -8.56
CA ILE A 85 13.95 -6.84 -8.68
C ILE A 85 12.61 -6.35 -8.10
N PRO A 86 11.55 -6.22 -8.92
CA PRO A 86 10.21 -5.90 -8.44
C PRO A 86 9.74 -6.82 -7.32
N SER A 87 9.09 -6.25 -6.30
CA SER A 87 8.50 -7.01 -5.21
C SER A 87 7.01 -6.71 -5.08
N TYR A 88 6.23 -7.76 -4.85
CA TYR A 88 4.78 -7.72 -4.68
C TYR A 88 4.34 -8.36 -3.35
N GLN A 89 5.28 -8.71 -2.47
CA GLN A 89 5.00 -9.38 -1.18
C GLN A 89 4.02 -8.59 -0.30
N VAL A 90 4.04 -7.25 -0.37
CA VAL A 90 3.08 -6.42 0.38
C VAL A 90 1.65 -6.57 -0.12
N LEU A 91 1.45 -6.90 -1.40
CA LEU A 91 0.14 -7.16 -1.98
C LEU A 91 -0.39 -8.51 -1.51
N GLU A 92 0.48 -9.54 -1.51
CA GLU A 92 0.14 -10.87 -0.96
C GLU A 92 -0.29 -10.75 0.51
N ALA A 93 0.51 -10.07 1.32
CA ALA A 93 0.16 -9.83 2.73
C ALA A 93 -1.13 -9.00 2.89
N ALA A 94 -1.40 -8.05 1.98
CA ALA A 94 -2.63 -7.27 2.02
C ALA A 94 -3.85 -8.12 1.64
N ASP A 95 -3.70 -9.05 0.69
CA ASP A 95 -4.74 -9.98 0.26
C ASP A 95 -5.09 -10.99 1.37
N ASP A 96 -4.11 -11.51 2.09
CA ASP A 96 -4.33 -12.36 3.25
C ASP A 96 -5.16 -11.63 4.33
N LEU A 97 -4.77 -10.40 4.68
CA LEU A 97 -5.52 -9.57 5.62
C LEU A 97 -6.93 -9.27 5.11
N HIS A 98 -7.07 -8.97 3.81
CA HIS A 98 -8.34 -8.69 3.17
C HIS A 98 -9.32 -9.87 3.28
N CYS A 99 -8.84 -11.08 3.01
CA CYS A 99 -9.63 -12.31 3.16
C CYS A 99 -10.18 -12.46 4.58
N HIS A 100 -9.32 -12.32 5.58
CA HIS A 100 -9.75 -12.41 6.98
C HIS A 100 -10.76 -11.32 7.37
N ILE A 101 -10.59 -10.09 6.87
CA ILE A 101 -11.54 -9.00 7.10
C ILE A 101 -12.92 -9.32 6.50
N ILE A 102 -12.97 -9.84 5.27
CA ILE A 102 -14.23 -10.25 4.63
C ILE A 102 -14.89 -11.40 5.37
N GLU A 103 -14.13 -12.39 5.85
CA GLU A 103 -14.69 -13.49 6.63
C GLU A 103 -15.29 -13.00 7.95
N ALA A 104 -14.61 -12.08 8.64
CA ALA A 104 -15.11 -11.48 9.86
C ALA A 104 -16.40 -10.69 9.66
N SER A 105 -16.55 -9.97 8.55
CA SER A 105 -17.75 -9.18 8.25
C SER A 105 -18.99 -10.03 7.96
N LYS A 106 -18.80 -11.33 7.65
CA LYS A 106 -19.90 -12.27 7.37
C LYS A 106 -20.44 -12.95 8.64
N LYS A 107 -19.72 -12.86 9.76
CA LYS A 107 -20.19 -13.43 11.03
C LYS A 107 -21.29 -12.53 11.60
N PRO A 108 -22.47 -13.07 11.96
CA PRO A 108 -23.46 -12.28 12.67
C PRO A 108 -22.88 -11.84 14.02
N THR A 109 -22.71 -10.53 14.19
CA THR A 109 -22.43 -9.89 15.49
C THR A 109 -23.68 -9.79 16.33
#